data_AF-A0A485CW55-F1
#
_entry.id   AF-A0A485CW55-F1
#
_cell.length_a   1.000
_cell.length_b   1.000
_cell.length_c   1.000
_cell.angle_alpha   90.00
_cell.angle_beta   90.00
_cell.angle_gamma   90.00
#
_symmetry.space_group_name_H-M   'P 1'
#
loop_
_entity.id
_entity.type
_entity.pdbx_description
1 polymer ?
#
loop_
_entity_poly.entity_id
_entity_poly.type
_entity_poly.pdbx_seq_one_letter_code
_entity_poly.pdbx_strand_id
1 'polypeptide(L)'
;MRQINRHPQQGMRLMLLLAALCVADRRLVYRLRYSPLKRIPRDKLLPGLSQMAAAIERMAFTPDKRSGEYLLWGDTLISLTRLLIGLAVSALIGLSIGIVAGVFPVYRAALSPLMTVVSMVPPLAILPVLFIVFGLDELSKGDADRDWHHADAGARP
;
A
#
# COMPACT_ATOMS: atom_id res chain seq x y z
N MET A 1 -23.57 -32.93 -25.50
CA MET A 1 -24.69 -32.07 -25.96
C MET A 1 -25.86 -32.04 -24.96
N ARG A 2 -25.71 -31.42 -23.76
CA ARG A 2 -26.83 -31.35 -22.78
C ARG A 2 -26.79 -30.15 -21.81
N GLN A 3 -26.37 -28.97 -22.26
CA GLN A 3 -26.39 -27.75 -21.42
C GLN A 3 -26.93 -26.48 -22.12
N ILE A 4 -27.51 -26.60 -23.31
CA ILE A 4 -27.91 -25.45 -24.14
C ILE A 4 -29.26 -24.81 -23.78
N ASN A 5 -29.99 -25.34 -22.78
CA ASN A 5 -31.28 -24.76 -22.39
C ASN A 5 -31.52 -24.80 -20.88
N ARG A 6 -30.69 -24.10 -20.10
CA ARG A 6 -30.97 -23.82 -18.68
C ARG A 6 -31.45 -22.38 -18.56
N HIS A 7 -32.77 -22.20 -18.39
CA HIS A 7 -33.33 -20.92 -18.01
C HIS A 7 -32.95 -20.59 -16.56
N PRO A 8 -32.56 -19.34 -16.25
CA PRO A 8 -32.14 -18.97 -14.91
C PRO A 8 -33.33 -19.03 -13.94
N GLN A 9 -33.21 -19.90 -12.93
CA GLN A 9 -34.18 -20.00 -11.83
C GLN A 9 -34.31 -18.65 -11.10
N GLN A 10 -35.48 -18.39 -10.49
CA GLN A 10 -35.83 -17.10 -9.85
C GLN A 10 -34.73 -16.57 -8.91
N GLY A 11 -34.05 -17.44 -8.16
CA GLY A 11 -32.92 -17.06 -7.30
C GLY A 11 -31.68 -16.55 -8.07
N MET A 12 -31.35 -17.15 -9.22
CA MET A 12 -30.22 -16.71 -10.06
C MET A 12 -30.54 -15.40 -10.79
N ARG A 13 -31.81 -15.16 -11.17
CA ARG A 13 -32.26 -13.86 -11.68
C ARG A 13 -32.12 -12.75 -10.62
N LEU A 14 -32.45 -13.04 -9.36
CA LEU A 14 -32.28 -12.11 -8.24
C LEU A 14 -30.80 -11.84 -7.93
N MET A 15 -29.94 -12.87 -7.94
CA MET A 15 -28.50 -12.69 -7.78
C MET A 15 -27.90 -11.84 -8.91
N LEU A 16 -28.32 -12.06 -10.17
CA LEU A 16 -27.86 -11.25 -11.30
C LEU A 16 -28.36 -9.80 -11.22
N LEU A 17 -29.61 -9.58 -10.76
CA LEU A 17 -30.15 -8.23 -10.53
C LEU A 17 -29.43 -7.50 -9.40
N LEU A 18 -29.12 -8.17 -8.28
CA LEU A 18 -28.35 -7.60 -7.17
C LEU A 18 -26.92 -7.26 -7.58
N ALA A 19 -26.26 -8.13 -8.35
CA ALA A 19 -24.94 -7.86 -8.90
C ALA A 19 -24.96 -6.66 -9.86
N ALA A 20 -25.97 -6.56 -10.73
CA ALA A 20 -26.16 -5.41 -11.61
C ALA A 20 -26.44 -4.12 -10.83
N LEU A 21 -27.21 -4.19 -9.74
CA LEU A 21 -27.50 -3.04 -8.88
C LEU A 21 -26.24 -2.55 -8.14
N CYS A 22 -25.41 -3.46 -7.62
CA CYS A 22 -24.13 -3.10 -6.99
C CYS A 22 -23.16 -2.40 -7.97
N VAL A 23 -23.12 -2.83 -9.24
CA VAL A 23 -22.33 -2.15 -10.27
C VAL A 23 -22.95 -0.81 -10.64
N ALA A 24 -24.28 -0.72 -10.72
CA ALA A 24 -25.01 0.50 -11.01
C ALA A 24 -24.84 1.55 -9.90
N ASP A 25 -24.85 1.13 -8.64
CA ASP A 25 -24.64 1.99 -7.47
C ASP A 25 -23.24 2.63 -7.50
N ARG A 26 -22.20 1.83 -7.80
CA ARG A 26 -20.84 2.36 -7.99
C ARG A 26 -20.73 3.36 -9.15
N ARG A 27 -21.42 3.11 -10.28
CA ARG A 27 -21.49 4.06 -11.41
C ARG A 27 -22.30 5.31 -11.08
N LEU A 28 -23.32 5.19 -10.24
CA LEU A 28 -24.14 6.31 -9.80
C LEU A 28 -23.36 7.20 -8.83
N VAL A 29 -22.63 6.62 -7.87
CA VAL A 29 -21.71 7.36 -6.99
C VAL A 29 -20.64 8.08 -7.81
N TYR A 30 -20.11 7.45 -8.88
CA TYR A 30 -19.22 8.14 -9.82
C TYR A 30 -19.93 9.36 -10.42
N ARG A 31 -21.11 9.19 -11.05
CA ARG A 31 -21.85 10.29 -11.70
C ARG A 31 -22.31 11.41 -10.76
N LEU A 32 -22.71 11.08 -9.53
CA LEU A 32 -23.16 12.05 -8.53
C LEU A 32 -22.00 12.84 -7.91
N ARG A 33 -20.78 12.26 -7.89
CA ARG A 33 -19.56 12.93 -7.41
C ARG A 33 -18.94 13.87 -8.43
N TYR A 34 -19.31 13.76 -9.71
CA TYR A 34 -18.98 14.74 -10.76
C TYR A 34 -20.15 15.69 -10.97
N SER A 35 -20.59 16.38 -9.91
CA SER A 35 -21.27 17.66 -10.11
C SER A 35 -20.33 18.56 -10.92
N PRO A 36 -20.75 19.13 -12.07
CA PRO A 36 -19.85 19.82 -12.95
C PRO A 36 -19.33 21.11 -12.29
N LEU A 37 -18.15 21.03 -11.68
CA LEU A 37 -17.38 22.20 -11.25
C LEU A 37 -17.06 23.04 -12.50
N LYS A 38 -17.95 23.99 -12.78
CA LYS A 38 -17.95 24.85 -13.96
C LYS A 38 -16.83 25.91 -13.95
N ARG A 39 -15.73 25.69 -13.20
CA ARG A 39 -14.51 26.51 -13.15
C ARG A 39 -13.26 25.70 -12.80
N ILE A 40 -13.04 24.57 -13.47
CA ILE A 40 -11.72 23.94 -13.49
C ILE A 40 -11.16 24.17 -14.90
N PRO A 41 -10.23 25.13 -15.08
CA PRO A 41 -9.41 25.22 -16.28
C PRO A 41 -8.89 23.84 -16.66
N ARG A 42 -9.43 23.33 -17.77
CA ARG A 42 -9.06 22.07 -18.38
C ARG A 42 -7.63 22.19 -18.91
N ASP A 43 -6.64 21.86 -18.10
CA ASP A 43 -5.40 21.37 -18.67
C ASP A 43 -5.04 20.02 -18.07
N LYS A 44 -5.44 19.01 -18.86
CA LYS A 44 -4.90 17.65 -18.99
C LYS A 44 -4.90 16.78 -17.73
N LEU A 45 -5.91 15.91 -17.69
CA LEU A 45 -6.06 14.72 -16.83
C LEU A 45 -4.92 13.68 -16.95
N LEU A 46 -3.87 13.95 -17.72
CA LEU A 46 -2.59 13.25 -17.71
C LEU A 46 -1.51 14.29 -18.03
N PRO A 47 -0.47 14.47 -17.19
CA PRO A 47 0.63 15.38 -17.52
C PRO A 47 1.17 15.03 -18.90
N GLY A 48 1.45 16.05 -19.72
CA GLY A 48 2.08 15.81 -21.02
C GLY A 48 3.46 15.15 -20.82
N LEU A 49 3.94 14.37 -21.80
CA LEU A 49 5.27 13.73 -21.72
C LEU A 49 6.38 14.74 -21.39
N SER A 50 6.29 15.96 -21.93
CA SER A 50 7.22 17.06 -21.62
C SER A 50 7.11 17.58 -20.18
N GLN A 51 5.91 17.57 -19.59
CA GLN A 51 5.69 17.96 -18.20
C GLN A 51 6.20 16.89 -17.23
N MET A 52 6.04 15.61 -17.59
CA MET A 52 6.64 14.50 -16.84
C MET A 52 8.16 14.57 -16.88
N ALA A 53 8.75 14.83 -18.05
CA ALA A 53 10.19 15.01 -18.19
C ALA A 53 10.71 16.20 -17.36
N ALA A 54 10.05 17.36 -17.44
CA ALA A 54 10.40 18.54 -16.64
C ALA A 54 10.23 18.29 -15.12
N ALA A 55 9.22 17.51 -14.71
CA ALA A 55 9.02 17.15 -13.31
C ALA A 55 10.11 16.20 -12.79
N ILE A 56 10.52 15.21 -13.60
CA ILE A 56 11.64 14.31 -13.28
C ILE A 56 12.92 15.11 -13.16
N GLU A 57 13.22 15.98 -14.13
CA GLU A 57 14.41 16.84 -14.11
C GLU A 57 14.45 17.71 -12.84
N ARG A 58 13.31 18.30 -12.48
CA ARG A 58 13.18 19.10 -11.27
C ARG A 58 13.40 18.26 -10.00
N MET A 59 12.74 17.13 -9.83
CA MET A 59 12.91 16.33 -8.60
C MET A 59 14.27 15.61 -8.52
N ALA A 60 14.87 15.25 -9.67
CA ALA A 60 16.13 14.51 -9.76
C ALA A 60 17.37 15.40 -9.67
N PHE A 61 17.34 16.56 -10.33
CA PHE A 61 18.53 17.37 -10.61
C PHE A 61 18.41 18.83 -10.18
N THR A 62 17.29 19.27 -9.60
CA THR A 62 17.22 20.60 -8.97
C THR A 62 17.17 20.47 -7.45
N PRO A 63 18.10 21.12 -6.72
CA PRO A 63 18.05 21.13 -5.27
C PRO A 63 16.84 21.95 -4.80
N ASP A 64 16.07 21.41 -3.85
CA ASP A 64 14.90 22.11 -3.33
C ASP A 64 15.33 23.40 -2.61
N LYS A 65 14.62 24.50 -2.84
CA LYS A 65 14.97 25.83 -2.30
C LYS A 65 14.83 25.91 -0.78
N ARG A 66 14.13 24.94 -0.16
CA ARG A 66 13.88 24.86 1.29
C ARG A 66 14.88 23.99 2.04
N SER A 67 15.30 22.85 1.48
CA SER A 67 16.20 21.89 2.14
C SER A 67 17.59 21.81 1.52
N GLY A 68 17.78 22.28 0.28
CA GLY A 68 19.03 22.13 -0.47
C GLY A 68 19.29 20.72 -1.01
N GLU A 69 18.42 19.74 -0.70
CA GLU A 69 18.56 18.35 -1.13
C GLU A 69 17.86 18.05 -2.46
N TYR A 70 18.36 17.05 -3.15
CA TYR A 70 17.70 16.45 -4.30
C TYR A 70 16.63 15.49 -3.82
N LEU A 71 15.36 15.90 -3.96
CA LEU A 71 14.21 15.20 -3.37
C LEU A 71 14.14 13.72 -3.77
N LEU A 72 14.37 13.39 -5.05
CA LEU A 72 14.37 11.97 -5.47
C LEU A 72 15.46 11.15 -4.80
N TRP A 73 16.66 11.71 -4.67
CA TRP A 73 17.78 10.97 -4.09
C TRP A 73 17.58 10.75 -2.59
N GLY A 74 17.10 11.77 -1.87
CA GLY A 74 16.76 11.65 -0.46
C GLY A 74 15.70 10.58 -0.21
N ASP A 75 14.57 10.67 -0.91
CA ASP A 75 13.46 9.71 -0.76
C ASP A 75 13.86 8.29 -1.18
N THR A 76 14.68 8.17 -2.22
CA THR A 76 15.20 6.87 -2.68
C THR A 76 16.14 6.26 -1.65
N LEU A 77 17.06 7.05 -1.08
CA LEU A 77 18.03 6.56 -0.11
C LEU A 77 17.33 6.12 1.19
N ILE A 78 16.37 6.90 1.67
CA ILE A 78 15.58 6.57 2.87
C ILE A 78 14.77 5.29 2.63
N SER A 79 14.09 5.20 1.49
CA SER A 79 13.30 4.02 1.13
C SER A 79 14.17 2.77 0.98
N LEU A 80 15.33 2.90 0.33
CA LEU A 80 16.30 1.83 0.15
C LEU A 80 16.88 1.37 1.49
N THR A 81 17.23 2.30 2.38
CA THR A 81 17.76 1.98 3.71
C THR A 81 16.75 1.19 4.53
N ARG A 82 15.47 1.62 4.54
CA ARG A 82 14.39 0.89 5.21
C ARG A 82 14.21 -0.52 4.64
N LEU A 83 14.23 -0.66 3.32
CA LEU A 83 14.16 -1.96 2.64
C LEU A 83 15.33 -2.86 3.03
N LEU A 84 16.56 -2.35 2.98
CA LEU A 84 17.77 -3.12 3.26
C LEU A 84 17.82 -3.57 4.72
N ILE A 85 17.45 -2.72 5.67
CA ILE A 85 17.40 -3.11 7.10
C ILE A 85 16.37 -4.23 7.30
N GLY A 86 15.15 -4.06 6.77
CA GLY A 86 14.09 -5.08 6.88
C GLY A 86 14.50 -6.41 6.23
N LEU A 87 15.13 -6.35 5.06
CA LEU A 87 15.64 -7.52 4.35
C LEU A 87 16.79 -8.18 5.10
N ALA A 88 17.76 -7.43 5.62
CA ALA A 88 18.90 -7.98 6.34
C ALA A 88 18.45 -8.71 7.61
N VAL A 89 17.56 -8.11 8.40
CA VAL A 89 17.01 -8.74 9.61
C VAL A 89 16.23 -10.01 9.25
N SER A 90 15.34 -9.92 8.26
CA SER A 90 14.54 -11.07 7.81
C SER A 90 15.42 -12.19 7.25
N ALA A 91 16.46 -11.85 6.49
CA ALA A 91 17.41 -12.80 5.92
C ALA A 91 18.21 -13.51 7.01
N LEU A 92 18.71 -12.80 8.03
CA LEU A 92 19.44 -13.41 9.14
C LEU A 92 18.58 -14.40 9.94
N ILE A 93 17.34 -14.01 10.23
CA ILE A 93 16.39 -14.88 10.96
C ILE A 93 15.98 -16.07 10.08
N GLY A 94 15.59 -15.83 8.83
CA GLY A 94 15.20 -16.90 7.90
C GLY A 94 16.35 -17.87 7.60
N LEU A 95 17.57 -17.35 7.44
CA LEU A 95 18.76 -18.16 7.18
C LEU A 95 19.12 -19.01 8.41
N SER A 96 19.12 -18.44 9.61
CA SER A 96 19.42 -19.21 10.83
C SER A 96 18.41 -20.35 11.04
N ILE A 97 17.11 -20.07 10.90
CA ILE A 97 16.05 -21.10 10.97
C ILE A 97 16.21 -22.13 9.84
N GLY A 98 16.48 -21.68 8.62
CA GLY A 98 16.68 -22.53 7.45
C GLY A 98 17.86 -23.48 7.59
N ILE A 99 18.97 -23.01 8.16
CA ILE A 99 20.15 -23.84 8.46
C ILE A 99 19.80 -24.90 9.51
N VAL A 100 19.13 -24.52 10.61
CA VAL A 100 18.72 -25.48 11.65
C VAL A 100 17.78 -26.55 11.07
N ALA A 101 16.81 -26.14 10.25
CA ALA A 101 15.91 -27.07 9.56
C ALA A 101 16.63 -27.94 8.50
N GLY A 102 17.71 -27.44 7.89
CA GLY A 102 18.51 -28.19 6.91
C GLY A 102 19.44 -29.22 7.56
N VAL A 103 20.04 -28.89 8.70
CA VAL A 103 21.00 -29.75 9.40
C VAL A 103 20.29 -30.83 10.22
N PHE A 104 19.15 -30.51 10.86
CA PHE A 104 18.45 -31.44 11.73
C PHE A 104 17.10 -31.90 11.14
N PRO A 105 16.96 -33.17 10.73
CA PRO A 105 15.75 -33.67 10.06
C PRO A 105 14.50 -33.66 10.94
N VAL A 106 14.66 -33.69 12.27
CA VAL A 106 13.55 -33.59 13.23
C VAL A 106 12.86 -32.22 13.16
N TYR A 107 13.63 -31.13 13.11
CA TYR A 107 13.08 -29.78 13.00
C TYR A 107 12.48 -29.51 11.62
N ARG A 108 13.06 -30.11 10.57
CA ARG A 108 12.49 -30.07 9.22
C ARG A 108 11.08 -30.64 9.18
N ALA A 109 10.85 -31.79 9.81
CA ALA A 109 9.55 -32.46 9.80
C ALA A 109 8.46 -31.59 10.47
N ALA A 110 8.80 -30.84 11.53
CA ALA A 110 7.88 -29.94 12.20
C ALA A 110 7.64 -28.62 11.42
N LEU A 111 8.69 -28.04 10.81
CA LEU A 111 8.61 -26.75 10.13
C LEU A 111 8.09 -26.82 8.69
N SER A 112 8.24 -27.97 8.02
CA SER A 112 7.79 -28.17 6.64
C SER A 112 6.33 -27.79 6.41
N PRO A 113 5.34 -28.29 7.19
CA PRO A 113 3.94 -27.93 6.96
C PRO A 113 3.66 -26.43 7.19
N LEU A 114 4.31 -25.82 8.19
CA LEU A 114 4.17 -24.37 8.44
C LEU A 114 4.70 -23.55 7.26
N MET A 115 5.88 -23.89 6.74
CA MET A 115 6.46 -23.22 5.58
C MET A 115 5.57 -23.34 4.35
N THR A 116 4.96 -24.51 4.12
CA THR A 116 4.00 -24.71 3.02
C THR A 116 2.80 -23.78 3.16
N VAL A 117 2.18 -23.69 4.34
CA VAL A 117 1.03 -22.79 4.56
C VAL A 117 1.42 -21.32 4.39
N VAL A 118 2.52 -20.89 5.00
CA VAL A 118 3.00 -19.49 4.91
C VAL A 118 3.29 -19.10 3.46
N SER A 119 3.87 -19.99 2.66
CA SER A 119 4.17 -19.73 1.24
C SER A 119 2.94 -19.53 0.37
N MET A 120 1.79 -20.07 0.79
CA MET A 120 0.53 -19.98 0.07
C MET A 120 -0.26 -18.71 0.39
N VAL A 121 0.09 -18.02 1.48
CA VAL A 121 -0.53 -16.75 1.88
C VAL A 121 -0.01 -15.63 0.97
N PRO A 122 -0.89 -14.89 0.28
CA PRO A 122 -0.47 -13.73 -0.52
C PRO A 122 0.22 -12.68 0.37
N PRO A 123 1.33 -12.07 -0.06
CA PRO A 123 2.02 -11.04 0.73
C PRO A 123 1.11 -9.86 1.12
N LEU A 124 0.17 -9.49 0.24
CA LEU A 124 -0.80 -8.42 0.50
C LEU A 124 -1.76 -8.73 1.65
N ALA A 125 -2.00 -10.00 1.97
CA ALA A 125 -2.88 -10.42 3.07
C ALA A 125 -2.21 -10.27 4.44
N ILE A 126 -0.89 -10.09 4.49
CA ILE A 126 -0.13 -9.92 5.74
C ILE A 126 -0.27 -8.49 6.28
N LEU A 127 -0.56 -7.52 5.41
CA LEU A 127 -0.65 -6.10 5.77
C LEU A 127 -1.60 -5.83 6.97
N PRO A 128 -2.85 -6.33 7.01
CA PRO A 128 -3.74 -6.07 8.14
C PRO A 128 -3.27 -6.70 9.45
N VAL A 129 -2.65 -7.88 9.39
CA VAL A 129 -2.07 -8.55 10.57
C VAL A 129 -0.91 -7.72 11.12
N LEU A 130 -0.06 -7.21 10.24
CA LEU A 130 1.05 -6.32 10.61
C LEU A 130 0.54 -5.06 11.30
N PHE A 131 -0.54 -4.44 10.82
CA PHE A 131 -1.14 -3.26 11.45
C PHE A 131 -1.72 -3.55 12.84
N ILE A 132 -2.25 -4.75 13.09
CA ILE A 132 -2.76 -5.14 14.41
C ILE A 132 -1.61 -5.40 15.38
N VAL A 133 -0.54 -6.08 14.93
CA VAL A 133 0.59 -6.47 15.79
C VAL A 133 1.47 -5.29 16.17
N PHE A 134 1.76 -4.38 15.23
CA PHE A 134 2.61 -3.21 15.49
C PHE A 134 1.82 -1.96 15.90
N GLY A 135 0.49 -1.98 15.76
CA GLY A 135 -0.37 -0.83 16.04
C GLY A 135 -0.17 0.33 15.05
N LEU A 136 -1.22 1.13 14.85
CA LEU A 136 -1.12 2.40 14.11
C LEU A 136 -0.67 3.56 15.01
N ASP A 137 -0.67 3.36 16.33
CA ASP A 137 -0.52 4.41 17.33
C ASP A 137 0.96 4.67 17.69
N GLU A 138 1.74 3.59 17.86
CA GLU A 138 3.15 3.65 18.30
C GLU A 138 4.08 4.31 17.25
N LEU A 139 3.75 4.18 15.96
CA LEU A 139 4.51 4.80 14.86
C LEU A 139 4.06 6.22 14.51
N SER A 140 2.86 6.64 14.95
CA SER A 140 2.28 7.95 14.64
C SER A 140 2.59 9.01 15.71
N LYS A 141 2.71 8.58 16.98
CA LYS A 141 2.90 9.49 18.11
C LYS A 141 4.31 10.09 18.19
N GLY A 142 5.35 9.40 17.70
CA GLY A 142 6.76 9.74 17.95
C GLY A 142 7.27 11.07 17.39
N ASP A 143 6.66 11.59 16.31
CA ASP A 143 7.04 12.89 15.71
C ASP A 143 5.98 13.99 15.90
N ALA A 144 4.70 13.63 16.05
CA ALA A 144 3.65 14.64 16.23
C ALA A 144 3.75 15.33 17.59
N ASP A 145 4.07 14.61 18.67
CA ASP A 145 4.06 15.15 20.04
C ASP A 145 5.22 16.11 20.35
N ARG A 146 6.29 16.08 19.54
CA ARG A 146 7.49 16.91 19.73
C ARG A 146 7.31 18.35 19.25
N ASP A 147 6.46 18.56 18.24
CA ASP A 147 6.19 19.88 17.66
C ASP A 147 5.12 20.67 18.44
N TRP A 148 4.18 20.01 19.12
CA TRP A 148 3.12 20.69 19.89
C TRP A 148 3.65 21.35 21.17
N HIS A 149 4.61 20.73 21.87
CA HIS A 149 5.13 21.27 23.12
C HIS A 149 5.96 22.55 22.96
N HIS A 150 6.48 22.83 21.76
CA HIS A 150 7.21 24.08 21.49
C HIS A 150 6.31 25.21 20.98
N ALA A 151 5.10 24.92 20.48
CA ALA A 151 4.17 25.93 20.01
C ALA A 151 3.49 26.72 21.14
N ASP A 152 3.36 26.10 22.32
CA ASP A 152 2.57 26.66 23.43
C ASP A 152 3.36 27.56 24.39
N ALA A 153 4.69 27.65 24.22
CA ALA A 153 5.55 28.44 25.11
C ALA A 153 5.64 29.94 24.76
N GLY A 154 5.08 30.37 23.62
CA GLY A 154 5.14 31.77 23.14
C GLY A 154 3.83 32.55 23.22
N ALA A 155 2.74 31.95 23.70
CA ALA A 155 1.38 32.49 23.60
C ALA A 155 0.66 32.65 24.96
N ARG A 156 1.38 33.14 25.98
CA ARG A 156 0.74 33.65 27.20
C ARG A 156 1.21 35.09 27.45
N PRO A 157 0.28 36.04 27.68
CA PRO A 157 0.54 37.47 27.78
C PRO A 157 1.38 37.85 29.00
#